data_AF-A0A7X6UPC5-F1
#
_entry.id   AF-A0A7X6UPC5-F1
#
_cell.length_a   1.000
_cell.length_b   1.000
_cell.length_c   1.000
_cell.angle_alpha   90.00
_cell.angle_beta   90.00
_cell.angle_gamma   90.00
#
_symmetry.space_group_name_H-M   'P 1'
#
loop_
_entity.id
_entity.type
_entity.pdbx_description
1 polymer ?
#
loop_
_entity_poly.entity_id
_entity_poly.type
_entity_poly.pdbx_seq_one_letter_code
_entity_poly.pdbx_strand_id
1 'polypeptide(L)' 'NGVINYQNQGLSETGKEVGRISEKNSVLQVCIGGSIGKCAINIIDVAYNQQINAITPIISNYLYIYYSTFAP' A
#
# COMPACT_ATOMS: atom_id res chain seq x y z
N ASN A 1 0.77 -10.14 -8.93
CA ASN A 1 0.12 -9.76 -7.65
C ASN A 1 1.07 -9.84 -6.48
N GLY A 2 1.04 -8.85 -5.60
CA GLY A 2 1.90 -8.75 -4.40
C GLY A 2 1.24 -9.33 -3.15
N VAL A 3 2.07 -9.64 -2.16
CA VAL A 3 1.66 -10.08 -0.81
C VAL A 3 2.29 -9.14 0.19
N ILE A 4 1.53 -8.68 1.18
CA ILE A 4 2.04 -7.87 2.30
C ILE A 4 2.34 -8.81 3.46
N ASN A 5 3.57 -8.77 3.98
CA ASN A 5 3.95 -9.50 5.18
C ASN A 5 3.87 -8.58 6.41
N TYR A 6 2.83 -8.77 7.21
CA TYR A 6 2.59 -7.96 8.41
C TYR A 6 3.44 -8.35 9.62
N GLN A 7 4.17 -9.47 9.57
CA GLN A 7 5.03 -9.96 10.66
C GLN A 7 6.51 -9.61 10.48
N ASN A 8 6.85 -8.85 9.44
CA ASN A 8 8.24 -8.56 9.11
C ASN A 8 8.76 -7.31 9.84
N GLN A 9 8.59 -6.13 9.24
CA GLN A 9 9.07 -4.87 9.77
C GLN A 9 8.02 -3.78 9.65
N GLY A 10 8.00 -2.88 10.63
CA GLY A 10 7.18 -1.68 10.66
C GLY A 10 8.01 -0.48 11.11
N LEU A 11 7.38 0.70 11.09
CA LEU A 11 7.95 1.92 11.67
C LEU A 11 7.70 1.95 13.18
N SER A 12 8.57 2.64 13.93
CA SER A 12 8.27 3.00 15.32
C SER A 12 7.07 3.95 15.37
N GLU A 13 6.42 4.09 16.53
CA GLU A 13 5.33 5.07 16.70
C GLU A 13 5.79 6.50 16.37
N THR A 14 6.99 6.89 16.81
CA THR A 14 7.58 8.19 16.43
C THR A 14 7.87 8.31 14.94
N GLY A 15 8.27 7.22 14.30
CA GLY A 15 8.47 7.18 12.85
C GLY A 15 7.16 7.26 12.08
N LYS A 16 6.06 6.76 12.65
CA LYS A 16 4.71 6.85 12.10
C LYS A 16 4.22 8.30 12.01
N GLU A 17 4.55 9.13 13.01
CA GLU A 17 4.14 10.55 13.07
C GLU A 17 4.67 11.39 11.90
N VAL A 18 5.85 11.04 11.37
CA VAL A 18 6.49 11.73 10.23
C VAL A 18 6.47 10.89 8.94
N GLY A 19 6.00 9.66 9.02
CA GLY A 19 5.98 8.68 7.94
C GLY A 19 4.73 8.80 7.07
N ARG A 20 4.74 8.10 5.93
CA ARG A 20 3.55 7.95 5.10
C ARG A 20 2.74 6.76 5.58
N ILE A 21 1.48 7.00 5.93
CA ILE A 21 0.55 5.98 6.43
C ILE A 21 -0.61 5.87 5.44
N SER A 22 -0.97 4.64 5.10
CA SER A 22 -2.20 4.34 4.37
C SER A 22 -3.15 3.62 5.30
N GLU A 23 -4.41 4.06 5.33
CA GLU A 23 -5.47 3.39 6.07
C GLU A 23 -5.77 2.00 5.49
N LYS A 24 -6.34 1.11 6.29
CA LYS A 24 -6.88 -0.18 5.83
C LYS A 24 -7.72 -0.03 4.54
N ASN A 25 -7.65 -1.04 3.67
CA ASN A 25 -8.34 -1.08 2.37
C ASN A 25 -7.81 -0.08 1.33
N SER A 26 -6.55 0.33 1.46
CA SER A 26 -5.83 1.07 0.44
C SER A 26 -5.16 0.13 -0.57
N VAL A 27 -5.01 0.58 -1.81
CA VAL A 27 -4.22 -0.12 -2.83
C VAL A 27 -2.80 0.40 -2.78
N LEU A 28 -1.85 -0.47 -2.47
CA LEU A 28 -0.41 -0.19 -2.47
C LEU A 28 0.22 -0.64 -3.76
N GLN A 29 0.99 0.25 -4.38
CA GLN A 29 1.64 0.05 -5.66
C GLN A 29 3.14 0.29 -5.54
N VAL A 30 3.96 -0.67 -5.93
CA VAL A 30 5.40 -0.44 -6.12
C VAL A 30 5.60 0.42 -7.36
N CYS A 31 6.26 1.57 -7.20
CA CYS A 31 6.52 2.55 -8.26
C CYS A 31 8.02 2.75 -8.56
N ILE A 32 8.92 2.15 -7.77
CA ILE A 32 10.36 2.24 -7.96
C ILE A 32 11.00 0.85 -7.75
N GLY A 33 11.98 0.50 -8.59
CA GLY A 33 12.79 -0.72 -8.46
C GLY A 33 12.32 -1.90 -9.33
N GLY A 34 12.93 -3.08 -9.12
CA GLY A 34 12.69 -4.26 -9.98
C GLY A 34 11.30 -4.92 -9.85
N SER A 35 10.42 -4.40 -9.00
CA SER A 35 9.04 -4.88 -8.82
C SER A 35 7.98 -3.81 -9.14
N ILE A 36 8.33 -2.78 -9.92
CA ILE A 36 7.38 -1.77 -10.43
C ILE A 36 6.14 -2.48 -11.00
N GLY A 37 4.96 -1.94 -10.72
CA GLY A 37 3.70 -2.53 -11.19
C GLY A 37 3.11 -3.59 -10.26
N LYS A 38 3.83 -4.09 -9.25
CA LYS A 38 3.25 -4.99 -8.23
C LYS A 38 2.30 -4.24 -7.27
N CYS A 39 1.05 -4.70 -7.19
CA CYS A 39 0.01 -4.17 -6.30
C CYS A 39 -0.36 -5.13 -5.17
N ALA A 40 -0.82 -4.60 -4.03
CA ALA A 40 -1.49 -5.35 -2.97
C ALA A 40 -2.49 -4.45 -2.20
N ILE A 41 -3.46 -5.06 -1.51
CA ILE A 41 -4.40 -4.36 -0.63
C ILE A 41 -3.98 -4.59 0.82
N ASN A 42 -3.88 -3.53 1.62
CA ASN A 42 -3.62 -3.65 3.05
C ASN A 42 -4.90 -3.94 3.86
N ILE A 43 -4.81 -4.83 4.85
CA ILE A 43 -5.94 -5.21 5.72
C ILE A 43 -5.90 -4.54 7.10
N ILE A 44 -4.84 -3.79 7.37
CA ILE A 44 -4.62 -2.92 8.53
C ILE A 44 -3.93 -1.64 8.04
N ASP A 45 -3.93 -0.58 8.84
CA ASP A 45 -3.13 0.60 8.54
C ASP A 45 -1.65 0.22 8.45
N VAL A 46 -0.97 0.73 7.44
CA VAL A 46 0.45 0.44 7.24
C VAL A 46 1.22 1.69 6.92
N ALA A 47 2.45 1.73 7.43
CA ALA A 47 3.43 2.71 7.01
C ALA A 47 4.18 2.19 5.78
N TYR A 48 4.55 3.08 4.87
CA TYR A 48 5.26 2.72 3.65
C TYR A 48 6.34 3.75 3.28
N ASN A 49 7.35 3.28 2.55
CA ASN A 49 8.47 4.10 2.12
C ASN A 49 8.17 4.83 0.80
N GLN A 50 9.14 5.58 0.29
CA GLN A 50 8.98 6.39 -0.91
C GLN A 50 8.85 5.60 -2.22
N GLN A 51 9.16 4.29 -2.21
CA GLN A 51 9.06 3.43 -3.40
C GLN A 51 7.63 2.96 -3.65
N ILE A 52 6.73 3.17 -2.69
CA ILE A 52 5.34 2.74 -2.73
C ILE A 52 4.44 3.97 -2.77
N ASN A 53 3.43 3.92 -3.63
CA ASN A 53 2.28 4.82 -3.59
C ASN A 53 1.06 4.09 -3.05
N ALA A 54 0.17 4.82 -2.38
CA ALA A 54 -1.07 4.31 -1.83
C ALA A 54 -2.26 5.07 -2.40
N ILE A 55 -3.32 4.33 -2.74
CA ILE A 55 -4.63 4.90 -3.09
C ILE A 55 -5.60 4.47 -2.00
N THR A 56 -6.00 5.41 -1.14
CA THR A 56 -7.02 5.22 -0.10
C THR A 56 -8.37 5.71 -0.63
N PRO A 57 -9.31 4.83 -0.98
CA PRO A 57 -10.60 5.24 -1.47
C PRO A 57 -11.46 5.88 -0.38
N ILE A 58 -12.11 6.99 -0.73
CA ILE A 58 -13.09 7.66 0.14
C ILE A 58 -14.51 7.16 -0.16
N ILE A 59 -14.84 6.93 -1.43
CA ILE A 59 -16.21 6.61 -1.88
C ILE A 59 -16.26 5.30 -2.68
N SER A 60 -15.26 5.07 -3.52
CA SER A 60 -15.22 3.90 -4.40
C SER A 60 -14.88 2.61 -3.66
N ASN A 61 -15.35 1.48 -4.20
CA ASN A 61 -14.95 0.17 -3.68
C ASN A 61 -13.44 -0.07 -3.96
N TYR A 62 -12.68 -0.39 -2.92
CA TYR A 62 -11.23 -0.61 -3.03
C TYR A 62 -10.85 -1.79 -3.93
N LEU A 63 -11.70 -2.82 -4.03
CA LEU A 63 -11.48 -3.94 -4.96
C LEU A 63 -11.61 -3.46 -6.40
N TYR A 64 -12.60 -2.61 -6.69
CA TYR A 64 -12.75 -2.05 -8.03
C TYR A 64 -11.51 -1.25 -8.45
N ILE A 65 -10.99 -0.41 -7.55
CA ILE A 65 -9.74 0.33 -7.81
C ILE A 65 -8.59 -0.64 -8.03
N TYR A 66 -8.41 -1.63 -7.14
CA TYR A 66 -7.35 -2.62 -7.24
C TYR A 66 -7.33 -3.32 -8.60
N TYR A 67 -8.48 -3.82 -9.06
CA TYR A 67 -8.60 -4.45 -10.38
C TYR A 67 -8.42 -3.47 -11.54
N SER A 68 -8.72 -2.19 -11.35
CA SER A 68 -8.49 -1.14 -12.37
C SER A 68 -7.02 -0.73 -12.46
N THR A 69 -6.28 -0.78 -11.36
CA THR A 69 -4.84 -0.50 -11.30
C THR A 69 -3.97 -1.71 -11.63
N PHE A 70 -4.56 -2.91 -11.65
CA PHE A 70 -3.85 -4.13 -12.00
C PHE A 70 -3.48 -4.09 -13.49
N ALA A 71 -2.21 -3.86 -13.79
CA ALA A 71 -1.66 -4.10 -15.11
C ALA A 71 -1.33 -5.61 -15.24
N PRO A 72 -1.77 -6.29 -16.32
CA PRO A 72 -1.50 -7.71 -16.55
C PRO A 72 0.00 -8.04 -16.65
#